data_AF-A0A2N9JKU6-F1
#
_entry.id   AF-A0A2N9JKU6-F1
#
_cell.length_a   1.000
_cell.length_b   1.000
_cell.length_c   1.000
_cell.angle_alpha   90.00
_cell.angle_beta   90.00
_cell.angle_gamma   90.00
#
_symmetry.space_group_name_H-M   'P 1'
#
loop_
_entity.id
_entity.type
_entity.pdbx_description
1 polymer ?
#
loop_
_entity_poly.entity_id
_entity_poly.type
_entity_poly.pdbx_seq_one_letter_code
_entity_poly.pdbx_strand_id
1 'polypeptide(L)' 'MSAQKAMTIRLSAEQAEQLETVASVENQPVSDVIRAAIASHIESVSKDAKFQEGLRERIERARGLLR' A
#
# COMPACT_ATOMS: atom_id res chain seq x y z
N MET A 1 -14.09 -15.24 -6.09
CA MET A 1 -14.11 -14.90 -4.66
C MET A 1 -12.87 -14.06 -4.39
N SER A 2 -13.01 -12.75 -4.10
CA SER A 2 -11.85 -11.93 -3.75
C SER A 2 -11.39 -12.36 -2.36
N ALA A 3 -10.27 -13.08 -2.27
CA ALA A 3 -9.70 -13.47 -0.99
C ALA A 3 -9.19 -12.20 -0.28
N GLN A 4 -9.98 -11.68 0.67
CA GLN A 4 -9.50 -10.64 1.58
C GLN A 4 -8.51 -11.28 2.54
N LYS A 5 -7.30 -10.71 2.63
CA LYS A 5 -6.28 -11.14 3.58
C LYS A 5 -6.24 -10.14 4.73
N ALA A 6 -6.56 -10.60 5.94
CA ALA A 6 -6.40 -9.79 7.14
C ALA A 6 -4.91 -9.57 7.43
N MET A 7 -4.56 -8.34 7.82
CA MET A 7 -3.19 -7.93 8.14
C MET A 7 -3.22 -7.00 9.35
N THR A 8 -2.24 -7.15 10.25
CA THR A 8 -2.06 -6.26 11.41
C THR A 8 -0.92 -5.30 11.12
N ILE A 9 -1.15 -4.00 11.30
CA ILE A 9 -0.14 -2.95 11.12
C ILE A 9 0.18 -2.38 12.50
N ARG A 10 1.47 -2.17 12.79
CA ARG A 10 1.92 -1.46 13.99
C ARG A 10 2.08 0.01 13.64
N LEU A 11 1.36 0.86 14.35
CA LEU A 11 1.46 2.32 14.27
C LEU A 11 2.10 2.85 15.55
N SER A 12 2.77 3.99 15.48
CA SER A 12 3.07 4.74 16.70
C SER A 12 1.76 5.23 17.33
N ALA A 13 1.78 5.55 18.64
CA ALA A 13 0.61 6.11 19.31
C ALA A 13 0.13 7.40 18.63
N GLU A 14 1.07 8.27 18.25
CA GLU A 14 0.79 9.52 17.54
C GLU A 14 0.11 9.25 16.18
N GLN A 15 0.60 8.30 15.39
CA GLN A 15 -0.01 7.97 14.10
C GLN A 15 -1.40 7.38 14.24
N ALA A 16 -1.65 6.58 15.29
CA ALA A 16 -2.97 6.03 15.57
C ALA A 16 -3.96 7.16 15.91
N GLU A 17 -3.57 8.10 16.77
CA GLU A 17 -4.39 9.25 17.15
C GLU A 17 -4.71 10.17 15.95
N GLN A 18 -3.69 10.46 15.12
CA GLN A 18 -3.88 11.24 13.89
C GLN A 18 -4.86 10.55 12.93
N LEU A 19 -4.71 9.23 12.76
CA LEU A 19 -5.58 8.45 11.89
C LEU A 19 -7.03 8.39 12.39
N GLU A 20 -7.23 8.22 13.70
CA GLU A 20 -8.55 8.26 14.33
C GLU A 20 -9.21 9.64 14.15
N THR A 21 -8.43 10.71 14.28
CA THR A 21 -8.90 12.08 14.07
C THR A 21 -9.35 12.29 12.63
N VAL A 22 -8.56 11.86 11.63
CA VAL A 22 -8.91 11.95 10.21
C VAL A 22 -10.20 11.18 9.93
N ALA A 23 -10.27 9.93 10.40
CA ALA A 23 -11.44 9.07 10.20
C ALA A 23 -12.71 9.68 10.82
N SER A 24 -12.59 10.30 12.00
CA SER A 24 -13.67 11.01 12.68
C SER A 24 -14.17 12.22 11.88
N VAL A 25 -13.27 13.06 11.38
CA VAL A 25 -13.61 14.24 10.56
C VAL A 25 -14.26 13.84 9.24
N GLU A 26 -13.79 12.77 8.61
CA GLU A 26 -14.34 12.26 7.35
C GLU A 26 -15.61 11.41 7.53
N ASN A 27 -16.00 11.14 8.78
CA ASN A 27 -17.11 10.25 9.14
C ASN A 27 -17.00 8.87 8.46
N GLN A 28 -15.78 8.30 8.48
CA GLN A 28 -15.47 7.00 7.89
C GLN A 28 -14.83 6.06 8.92
N PRO A 29 -14.98 4.74 8.76
CA PRO A 29 -14.19 3.79 9.54
C PRO A 29 -12.70 3.95 9.28
N VAL A 30 -11.88 3.87 10.33
CA VAL A 30 -10.40 3.85 10.22
C VAL A 30 -9.91 2.85 9.18
N SER A 31 -10.57 1.69 9.08
CA SER A 31 -10.22 0.66 8.11
C SER A 31 -10.43 1.07 6.64
N ASP A 32 -11.40 1.94 6.36
CA ASP A 32 -11.64 2.48 5.01
C ASP A 32 -10.60 3.53 4.65
N VAL A 33 -10.27 4.43 5.58
CA VAL A 33 -9.18 5.40 5.42
C VAL A 33 -7.86 4.69 5.13
N ILE A 34 -7.53 3.63 5.89
CA ILE A 34 -6.34 2.81 5.64
C ILE A 34 -6.38 2.15 4.26
N ARG A 35 -7.52 1.54 3.88
CA ARG A 35 -7.65 0.91 2.56
C ARG A 35 -7.45 1.92 1.42
N ALA A 36 -8.04 3.10 1.52
CA ALA A 36 -7.90 4.17 0.54
C ALA A 36 -6.45 4.66 0.45
N ALA A 37 -5.78 4.87 1.59
CA ALA A 37 -4.39 5.28 1.64
C ALA A 37 -3.46 4.24 0.99
N ILE A 38 -3.65 2.96 1.29
CA ILE A 38 -2.89 1.85 0.67
C ILE A 38 -3.13 1.82 -0.84
N ALA A 39 -4.38 1.90 -1.29
CA ALA A 39 -4.72 1.87 -2.71
C ALA A 39 -4.09 3.04 -3.48
N SER A 40 -4.22 4.25 -2.95
CA SER A 40 -3.63 5.47 -3.53
C SER A 40 -2.10 5.38 -3.61
N HIS A 41 -1.46 4.89 -2.54
CA HIS A 41 -0.01 4.71 -2.53
C HIS A 41 0.45 3.68 -3.57
N ILE A 42 -0.21 2.52 -3.65
CA ILE A 42 0.12 1.49 -4.64
C ILE A 42 -0.07 2.03 -6.07
N GLU A 43 -1.17 2.71 -6.34
CA GLU A 43 -1.44 3.28 -7.66
C GLU A 43 -0.35 4.28 -8.05
N SER A 44 -0.02 5.20 -7.15
CA SER A 44 1.04 6.20 -7.34
C SER A 44 2.39 5.55 -7.65
N VAL A 45 2.82 4.59 -6.81
CA VAL A 45 4.09 3.87 -7.01
C VAL A 45 4.08 3.04 -8.29
N SER A 46 2.97 2.39 -8.63
CA SER A 46 2.87 1.57 -9.84
C SER A 46 3.02 2.37 -11.15
N LYS A 47 2.66 3.65 -11.11
CA LYS A 47 2.77 4.58 -12.24
C LYS A 47 4.11 5.30 -12.30
N ASP A 48 4.93 5.21 -11.24
CA ASP A 48 6.25 5.82 -11.20
C ASP A 48 7.21 5.13 -12.19
N ALA A 49 7.81 5.93 -13.08
CA ALA A 49 8.68 5.41 -14.13
C ALA A 49 9.93 4.70 -13.60
N LYS A 50 10.52 5.21 -12.50
CA LYS A 50 11.71 4.61 -11.88
C LYS A 50 11.35 3.29 -11.22
N PHE A 51 10.19 3.22 -10.56
CA PHE A 51 9.67 1.97 -9.99
C PHE A 51 9.45 0.92 -11.09
N GLN A 52 8.83 1.30 -12.20
CA GLN A 52 8.60 0.40 -13.33
C GLN A 52 9.90 -0.08 -13.97
N GLU A 53 10.88 0.80 -14.16
CA GLU A 53 12.20 0.44 -14.68
C GLU A 53 12.91 -0.56 -13.76
N GLY A 54 12.99 -0.26 -12.46
CA GLY A 54 13.58 -1.17 -11.49
C GLY A 54 12.85 -2.52 -11.39
N LEU A 55 11.52 -2.52 -11.59
CA LEU A 55 10.73 -3.75 -11.67
C LEU A 55 11.09 -4.58 -12.92
N ARG A 56 11.18 -3.95 -14.10
CA ARG A 56 11.59 -4.62 -15.35
C ARG A 56 12.97 -5.24 -15.21
N GLU A 57 13.94 -4.50 -14.69
CA GLU A 57 15.29 -5.03 -14.48
C GLU A 57 15.33 -6.26 -13.56
N ARG A 58 14.57 -6.22 -12.46
CA ARG A 58 14.48 -7.36 -11.53
C ARG A 58 13.89 -8.59 -12.22
N ILE A 59 12.88 -8.40 -13.05
CA ILE A 59 12.25 -9.48 -13.83
C ILE A 59 13.26 -10.07 -14.81
N GLU A 60 13.98 -9.26 -15.58
CA GLU A 60 14.97 -9.74 -16.55
C GLU A 60 16.11 -10.50 -15.87
N ARG A 61 16.62 -9.99 -14.74
CA ARG A 61 17.62 -10.72 -13.93
C ARG A 61 17.10 -12.07 -13.45
N ALA A 62 15.85 -12.14 -12.97
CA ALA A 62 15.24 -13.38 -12.53
C ALA A 62 15.03 -14.37 -13.69
N ARG A 63 14.58 -13.90 -14.86
CA ARG A 63 14.42 -14.73 -16.07
C ARG A 63 15.74 -15.35 -16.53
N GLY A 64 16.84 -14.59 -16.44
CA GLY A 64 18.17 -15.09 -16.80
C GLY A 64 18.67 -16.26 -15.94
N LEU A 65 18.10 -16.47 -14.74
CA LEU A 65 18.42 -17.58 -13.84
C LEU A 65 17.64 -18.87 -14.13
N LEU A 66 16.54 -18.80 -14.90
CA LEU A 66 15.72 -19.95 -15.27
C LEU A 66 16.29 -20.75 -16.46
N ARG A 67 17.61 -20.74 -16.65
CA ARG A 67 18.28 -21.54 -17.70
C ARG A 67 18.13 -23.04 -17.45
#